data_AF-A0A0V7ZK48-F1
#
_entry.id   AF-A0A0V7ZK48-F1
#
_cell.length_a   1.000
_cell.length_b   1.000
_cell.length_c   1.000
_cell.angle_alpha   90.00
_cell.angle_beta   90.00
_cell.angle_gamma   90.00
#
_symmetry.space_group_name_H-M   'P 1'
#
loop_
_entity.id
_entity.type
_entity.pdbx_description
1 polymer ?
#
loop_
_entity_poly.entity_id
_entity_poly.type
_entity_poly.pdbx_seq_one_letter_code
_entity_poly.pdbx_strand_id
1 'polypeptide(L)'
;MLQFSGYWLLVTSFIHIIVGFWVYGEPLAEIVSDGFFNSVAPNPFAPNFAREDAFWFMTLTAFFVILAQLCFWAHFRKIALPESIGWTLLITSIIGAIAIPISGFWLLMVPAILIIAASKNVSNLDIKCQKTEL
;
A
#
# COMPACT_ATOMS: atom_id res chain seq x y z
N MET A 1 2.59 -17.26 1.66
CA MET A 1 1.58 -16.17 1.58
C MET A 1 2.25 -14.81 1.74
N LEU A 2 2.86 -14.49 2.89
CA LEU A 2 3.48 -13.18 3.11
C LEU A 2 4.61 -12.82 2.12
N GLN A 3 5.48 -13.77 1.74
CA GLN A 3 6.51 -13.51 0.71
C GLN A 3 5.89 -13.09 -0.64
N PHE A 4 4.81 -13.75 -1.05
CA PHE A 4 4.09 -13.39 -2.27
C PHE A 4 3.45 -12.01 -2.14
N SER A 5 2.78 -11.72 -1.01
CA SER A 5 2.25 -10.38 -0.73
C SER A 5 3.34 -9.30 -0.80
N GLY A 6 4.54 -9.60 -0.29
CA GLY A 6 5.69 -8.69 -0.36
C GLY A 6 6.12 -8.39 -1.80
N TYR A 7 6.30 -9.41 -2.63
CA TYR A 7 6.63 -9.20 -4.05
C TYR A 7 5.52 -8.48 -4.81
N TRP A 8 4.25 -8.83 -4.54
CA TRP A 8 3.10 -8.18 -5.15
C TRP A 8 3.06 -6.68 -4.87
N LEU A 9 3.27 -6.29 -3.60
CA LEU A 9 3.34 -4.90 -3.19
C LEU A 9 4.52 -4.15 -3.80
N LEU A 10 5.69 -4.80 -3.91
CA LEU A 10 6.85 -4.23 -4.61
C LEU A 10 6.58 -3.98 -6.09
N VAL A 11 6.02 -4.97 -6.80
CA VAL A 11 5.66 -4.82 -8.22
C VAL A 11 4.62 -3.72 -8.39
N THR A 12 3.61 -3.68 -7.52
CA THR A 12 2.61 -2.60 -7.50
C THR A 12 3.27 -1.24 -7.31
N SER A 13 4.23 -1.12 -6.38
CA SER A 13 5.01 0.09 -6.15
C SER A 13 5.78 0.54 -7.40
N PHE A 14 6.47 -0.38 -8.09
CA PHE A 14 7.15 -0.05 -9.34
C PHE A 14 6.20 0.42 -10.44
N ILE A 15 5.06 -0.26 -10.61
CA ILE A 15 4.02 0.17 -11.56
C ILE A 15 3.54 1.59 -11.19
N HIS A 16 3.31 1.84 -9.90
CA HIS A 16 2.87 3.13 -9.40
C HIS A 16 3.87 4.25 -9.70
N ILE A 17 5.17 4.02 -9.52
CA ILE A 17 6.21 5.01 -9.90
C ILE A 17 6.13 5.35 -11.39
N ILE A 18 6.07 4.31 -12.25
CA ILE A 18 6.07 4.48 -13.70
C ILE A 18 4.83 5.28 -14.15
N VAL A 19 3.65 4.88 -13.66
CA VAL A 19 2.39 5.60 -13.95
C VAL A 19 2.45 7.03 -13.41
N GLY A 20 3.07 7.23 -12.25
CA GLY A 20 3.17 8.55 -11.61
C GLY A 20 3.99 9.52 -12.43
N PHE A 21 5.14 9.10 -12.92
CA PHE A 21 5.94 9.93 -13.82
C PHE A 21 5.24 10.18 -15.16
N TRP A 22 4.51 9.19 -15.69
CA TRP A 22 3.77 9.35 -16.94
C TRP A 22 2.62 10.36 -16.81
N VAL A 23 1.83 10.28 -15.75
CA VAL A 23 0.60 11.07 -15.56
C VAL A 23 0.91 12.44 -14.94
N TYR A 24 1.84 12.49 -13.99
CA TYR A 24 2.12 13.68 -13.18
C TYR A 24 3.49 14.29 -13.46
N GLY A 25 4.12 13.97 -14.58
CA GLY A 25 5.47 14.46 -14.92
C GLY A 25 5.61 15.99 -14.85
N GLU A 26 4.62 16.72 -15.36
CA GLU A 26 4.59 18.20 -15.32
C GLU A 26 4.42 18.74 -13.89
N PRO A 27 3.39 18.36 -13.10
CA PRO A 27 3.30 18.74 -11.68
C PRO A 27 4.52 18.39 -10.84
N LEU A 28 5.16 17.24 -11.10
CA LEU A 28 6.38 16.84 -10.40
C LEU A 28 7.58 17.74 -10.77
N ALA A 29 7.72 18.08 -12.05
CA ALA A 29 8.78 18.99 -12.50
C ALA A 29 8.62 20.39 -11.89
N GLU A 30 7.37 20.87 -11.80
CA GLU A 30 7.03 22.13 -11.16
C GLU A 30 7.35 22.16 -9.66
N ILE A 31 7.00 21.09 -8.92
CA ILE A 31 7.35 20.95 -7.50
C ILE A 31 8.88 21.04 -7.31
N VAL A 32 9.64 20.43 -8.22
CA VAL A 32 11.11 20.45 -8.17
C VAL A 32 11.65 21.83 -8.52
N SER A 33 11.10 22.53 -9.52
CA SER A 33 11.56 23.86 -9.94
C SER A 33 11.29 24.93 -8.89
N ASP A 34 10.16 24.84 -8.19
CA ASP A 34 9.75 25.81 -7.16
C ASP A 34 10.44 25.54 -5.80
N GLY A 35 11.19 24.44 -5.70
CA GLY A 35 11.83 23.97 -4.48
C GLY A 35 10.90 23.10 -3.63
N PHE A 36 11.46 22.21 -2.81
CA PHE A 36 10.65 21.22 -2.07
C PHE A 36 9.83 21.78 -0.89
N PHE A 37 10.14 22.99 -0.43
CA PHE A 37 9.45 23.58 0.71
C PHE A 37 8.20 24.33 0.25
N ASN A 38 7.03 23.92 0.75
CA ASN A 38 5.74 24.57 0.50
C ASN A 38 5.31 24.64 -0.99
N SER A 39 5.89 23.84 -1.89
CA SER A 39 5.56 23.84 -3.32
C SER A 39 4.33 23.00 -3.72
N VAL A 40 3.84 22.18 -2.79
CA VAL A 40 2.60 21.38 -2.93
C VAL A 40 1.39 22.08 -2.32
N ALA A 41 1.58 23.22 -1.64
CA ALA A 41 0.51 23.87 -0.91
C ALA A 41 -0.63 24.31 -1.86
N PRO A 42 -1.89 23.99 -1.55
CA PRO A 42 -3.01 24.37 -2.40
C PRO A 42 -3.11 25.88 -2.49
N ASN A 43 -3.34 26.37 -3.70
CA ASN A 43 -3.70 27.77 -3.91
C ASN A 43 -5.19 27.93 -3.64
N PRO A 44 -5.62 28.63 -2.58
CA PRO A 44 -7.04 28.78 -2.25
C PRO A 44 -7.85 29.50 -3.35
N PHE A 45 -7.17 30.21 -4.23
CA PHE A 45 -7.75 31.02 -5.30
C PHE A 45 -7.63 30.37 -6.69
N ALA A 46 -6.95 29.22 -6.80
CA ALA A 46 -6.85 28.47 -8.05
C ALA A 46 -7.28 27.00 -7.82
N PRO A 47 -8.36 26.52 -8.44
CA PRO A 47 -8.91 25.18 -8.20
C PRO A 47 -8.13 24.08 -8.93
N ASN A 48 -6.80 24.14 -8.95
CA ASN A 48 -5.94 23.12 -9.52
C ASN A 48 -5.22 22.37 -8.40
N PHE A 49 -5.48 21.07 -8.29
CA PHE A 49 -4.91 20.19 -7.27
C PHE A 49 -3.88 19.20 -7.84
N ALA A 50 -3.35 19.46 -9.04
CA ALA A 50 -2.49 18.51 -9.74
C ALA A 50 -1.18 18.20 -8.99
N ARG A 51 -0.64 19.16 -8.22
CA ARG A 51 0.58 18.97 -7.43
C ARG A 51 0.32 18.10 -6.19
N GLU A 52 -0.83 18.29 -5.58
CA GLU A 52 -1.32 17.54 -4.42
C GLU A 52 -1.60 16.09 -4.81
N ASP A 53 -2.30 15.91 -5.93
CA ASP A 53 -2.57 14.59 -6.50
C ASP A 53 -1.25 13.87 -6.82
N ALA A 54 -0.32 14.56 -7.51
CA ALA A 54 1.01 14.03 -7.80
C ALA A 54 1.77 13.62 -6.54
N PHE A 55 1.75 14.48 -5.50
CA PHE A 55 2.43 14.23 -4.24
C PHE A 55 1.87 13.00 -3.53
N TRP A 56 0.54 12.91 -3.36
CA TRP A 56 -0.08 11.77 -2.69
C TRP A 56 0.07 10.48 -3.49
N PHE A 57 -0.05 10.57 -4.81
CA PHE A 57 0.19 9.46 -5.72
C PHE A 57 1.61 8.93 -5.56
N MET A 58 2.63 9.79 -5.59
CA MET A 58 4.03 9.37 -5.39
C MET A 58 4.29 8.86 -3.97
N THR A 59 3.67 9.46 -2.96
CA THR A 59 3.84 9.06 -1.55
C THR A 59 3.34 7.63 -1.29
N LEU A 60 2.25 7.19 -1.95
CA LEU A 60 1.78 5.80 -1.83
C LEU A 60 2.82 4.75 -2.23
N THR A 61 3.72 5.09 -3.15
CA THR A 61 4.85 4.24 -3.53
C THR A 61 5.66 3.81 -2.30
N ALA A 62 6.02 4.77 -1.45
CA ALA A 62 6.84 4.52 -0.26
C ALA A 62 6.09 3.63 0.74
N PHE A 63 4.78 3.87 0.92
CA PHE A 63 3.95 3.02 1.78
C PHE A 63 3.87 1.58 1.27
N PHE A 64 3.79 1.36 -0.04
CA PHE A 64 3.79 0.01 -0.60
C PHE A 64 5.14 -0.69 -0.39
N VAL A 65 6.27 0.01 -0.51
CA VAL A 65 7.59 -0.54 -0.19
C VAL A 65 7.70 -0.90 1.29
N ILE A 66 7.27 -0.03 2.19
CA ILE A 66 7.28 -0.29 3.64
C ILE A 66 6.45 -1.55 3.96
N LEU A 67 5.25 -1.65 3.39
CA LEU A 67 4.39 -2.81 3.62
C LEU A 67 4.97 -4.10 3.00
N ALA A 68 5.64 -4.00 1.85
CA ALA A 68 6.36 -5.12 1.25
C ALA A 68 7.50 -5.60 2.15
N GLN A 69 8.31 -4.67 2.67
CA GLN A 69 9.39 -4.96 3.61
C GLN A 69 8.85 -5.61 4.89
N LEU A 70 7.72 -5.14 5.41
CA LEU A 70 7.06 -5.72 6.57
C LEU A 70 6.62 -7.17 6.30
N CYS A 71 6.07 -7.44 5.11
CA CYS A 71 5.70 -8.79 4.69
C CYS A 71 6.92 -9.72 4.59
N PHE A 72 8.03 -9.26 4.01
CA PHE A 72 9.26 -10.05 3.94
C PHE A 72 9.88 -10.29 5.32
N TRP A 73 9.93 -9.25 6.15
CA TRP A 73 10.44 -9.37 7.51
C TRP A 73 9.68 -10.42 8.31
N ALA A 74 8.34 -10.38 8.29
CA ALA A 74 7.51 -11.38 8.97
C ALA A 74 7.72 -12.79 8.39
N HIS A 75 7.83 -12.90 7.06
CA HIS A 75 8.12 -14.17 6.39
C HIS A 75 9.47 -14.77 6.83
N PHE A 76 10.54 -13.97 6.86
CA PHE A 76 11.88 -14.43 7.26
C PHE A 76 11.95 -14.76 8.75
N ARG A 77 11.20 -14.03 9.59
CA ARG A 77 11.06 -14.30 11.02
C ARG A 77 10.13 -15.47 11.34
N LYS A 78 9.46 -16.06 10.33
CA LYS A 78 8.48 -17.14 10.49
C LYS A 78 7.31 -16.77 11.43
N ILE A 79 6.91 -15.50 11.42
CA ILE A 79 5.77 -15.00 12.19
C ILE A 79 4.66 -14.53 11.24
N ALA A 80 3.44 -14.46 11.76
CA ALA A 80 2.33 -13.80 11.07
C ALA A 80 2.36 -12.29 11.31
N LEU A 81 1.77 -11.54 10.37
CA LEU A 81 1.35 -10.17 10.62
C LEU A 81 -0.04 -10.18 11.30
N PRO A 82 -0.35 -9.19 12.16
CA PRO A 82 -1.67 -9.03 12.73
C PRO A 82 -2.76 -8.94 11.64
N GLU A 83 -3.90 -9.61 11.84
CA GLU A 83 -5.01 -9.56 10.89
C GLU A 83 -5.56 -8.15 10.67
N SER A 84 -5.42 -7.26 11.66
CA SER A 84 -5.85 -5.86 11.58
C SER A 84 -5.17 -5.10 10.44
N ILE A 85 -3.92 -5.43 10.10
CA ILE A 85 -3.22 -4.83 8.95
C ILE A 85 -3.92 -5.24 7.65
N GLY A 86 -4.24 -6.53 7.52
CA GLY A 86 -4.93 -7.04 6.33
C GLY A 86 -6.34 -6.47 6.18
N TRP A 87 -7.11 -6.38 7.27
CA TRP A 87 -8.45 -5.80 7.24
C TRP A 87 -8.44 -4.31 6.93
N THR A 88 -7.52 -3.55 7.53
CA THR A 88 -7.36 -2.12 7.23
C THR A 88 -7.07 -1.92 5.74
N LEU A 89 -6.11 -2.69 5.19
CA LEU A 89 -5.77 -2.60 3.77
C LEU A 89 -6.96 -2.98 2.87
N LEU A 90 -7.72 -4.01 3.22
CA LEU A 90 -8.88 -4.46 2.45
C LEU A 90 -9.99 -3.40 2.44
N ILE A 91 -10.33 -2.84 3.61
CA ILE A 91 -11.36 -1.81 3.73
C ILE A 91 -10.97 -0.56 2.95
N THR A 92 -9.72 -0.08 3.12
CA THR A 92 -9.20 1.06 2.36
C THR A 92 -9.24 0.79 0.85
N SER A 93 -8.86 -0.41 0.43
CA SER A 93 -8.89 -0.82 -0.98
C SER A 93 -10.31 -0.82 -1.56
N ILE A 94 -11.30 -1.35 -0.82
CA ILE A 94 -12.70 -1.35 -1.25
C ILE A 94 -13.25 0.07 -1.35
N ILE A 95 -13.03 0.91 -0.33
CA ILE A 95 -13.49 2.30 -0.33
C ILE A 95 -12.88 3.05 -1.52
N GLY A 96 -11.57 2.90 -1.74
CA GLY A 96 -10.87 3.52 -2.86
C GLY A 96 -11.36 3.03 -4.22
N ALA A 97 -11.62 1.73 -4.37
CA ALA A 97 -12.15 1.14 -5.59
C ALA A 97 -13.59 1.59 -5.89
N ILE A 98 -14.41 1.83 -4.86
CA ILE A 98 -15.76 2.39 -5.03
C ILE A 98 -15.70 3.88 -5.40
N ALA A 99 -14.86 4.66 -4.70
CA ALA A 99 -14.74 6.09 -4.92
C ALA A 99 -14.08 6.42 -6.27
N ILE A 100 -13.09 5.63 -6.69
CA ILE A 100 -12.32 5.80 -7.92
C ILE A 100 -12.21 4.44 -8.64
N PRO A 101 -13.23 4.03 -9.42
CA PRO A 101 -13.27 2.69 -10.02
C PRO A 101 -12.13 2.41 -11.00
N ILE A 102 -11.68 3.43 -11.73
CA ILE A 102 -10.55 3.33 -12.66
C ILE A 102 -9.28 3.74 -11.91
N SER A 103 -8.77 2.85 -11.06
CA SER A 103 -7.59 3.10 -10.21
C SER A 103 -6.82 1.82 -9.88
N GLY A 104 -5.67 1.97 -9.23
CA GLY A 104 -4.86 0.85 -8.73
C GLY A 104 -5.39 0.19 -7.46
N PHE A 105 -6.47 0.69 -6.84
CA PHE A 105 -6.95 0.20 -5.53
C PHE A 105 -7.27 -1.30 -5.54
N TRP A 106 -7.73 -1.84 -6.67
CA TRP A 106 -8.00 -3.27 -6.85
C TRP A 106 -6.77 -4.16 -6.58
N LEU A 107 -5.57 -3.68 -6.89
CA LEU A 107 -4.32 -4.43 -6.69
C LEU A 107 -4.01 -4.65 -5.20
N LEU A 108 -4.54 -3.81 -4.31
CA LEU A 108 -4.33 -3.92 -2.86
C LEU A 108 -5.20 -5.00 -2.21
N MET A 109 -6.29 -5.43 -2.85
CA MET A 109 -7.17 -6.49 -2.31
C MET A 109 -6.42 -7.82 -2.19
N VAL A 110 -5.59 -8.16 -3.18
CA VAL A 110 -4.82 -9.41 -3.22
C VAL A 110 -3.89 -9.55 -2.00
N PRO A 111 -2.95 -8.62 -1.73
CA PRO A 111 -2.08 -8.74 -0.57
C PRO A 111 -2.86 -8.63 0.74
N ALA A 112 -3.96 -7.87 0.79
CA ALA A 112 -4.82 -7.76 1.97
C ALA A 112 -5.43 -9.11 2.37
N ILE A 113 -6.07 -9.81 1.42
CA ILE A 113 -6.67 -11.13 1.64
C ILE A 113 -5.60 -12.15 2.05
N LEU A 114 -4.43 -12.12 1.40
CA LEU A 114 -3.32 -13.03 1.71
C LEU A 114 -2.74 -12.80 3.11
N ILE A 115 -2.67 -11.55 3.58
CA ILE A 115 -2.25 -11.21 4.95
C ILE A 115 -3.26 -11.76 5.96
N ILE A 116 -4.55 -11.56 5.75
CA ILE A 116 -5.63 -12.08 6.62
C ILE A 116 -5.54 -13.61 6.70
N ALA A 117 -5.44 -14.28 5.56
CA ALA A 117 -5.36 -15.74 5.50
C ALA A 117 -4.10 -16.28 6.18
N ALA A 118 -2.95 -15.61 6.02
CA ALA A 118 -1.72 -15.98 6.71
C ALA A 118 -1.85 -15.86 8.25
N SER A 119 -2.49 -14.80 8.74
CA SER A 119 -2.71 -14.58 10.18
C SER A 119 -3.58 -15.67 10.80
N LYS A 120 -4.69 -16.03 10.13
CA LYS A 120 -5.61 -17.07 10.61
C LYS A 120 -4.96 -18.45 10.69
N ASN A 121 -4.07 -18.77 9.74
CA ASN A 121 -3.38 -20.05 9.72
C ASN A 121 -2.45 -20.22 10.92
N VAL A 122 -1.72 -19.19 11.34
CA VAL A 122 -0.85 -19.25 12.52
C VAL A 122 -1.68 -19.39 13.80
N SER A 123 -2.71 -18.56 13.97
CA SER A 123 -3.60 -18.63 15.13
C SER A 123 -4.25 -20.02 15.29
N ASN A 124 -4.67 -20.67 14.20
CA ASN A 124 -5.24 -22.01 14.24
C ASN A 124 -4.22 -23.09 14.66
N LEU A 125 -2.95 -22.94 14.26
CA LEU A 125 -1.88 -23.88 14.65
C LEU A 125 -1.59 -23.78 16.16
N ASP A 126 -1.53 -22.56 16.69
CA ASP A 126 -1.30 -22.33 18.13
C ASP A 126 -2.40 -22.97 18.98
N ILE A 127 -3.67 -22.79 18.59
CA ILE A 127 -4.83 -23.40 19.26
C ILE A 127 -4.75 -24.94 19.22
N LYS A 128 -4.29 -25.52 18.11
CA LYS A 128 -4.19 -26.98 17.97
C LYS A 128 -3.07 -27.55 18.86
N CYS A 129 -1.92 -26.88 18.94
CA CYS A 129 -0.81 -27.28 19.79
C CYS A 129 -1.21 -27.29 21.27
N GLN A 130 -1.92 -26.25 21.71
CA GLN A 130 -2.41 -26.14 23.09
C GLN A 130 -3.41 -27.26 23.46
N LYS A 131 -4.19 -27.77 22.50
CA LYS A 131 -5.13 -28.88 22.73
C LYS A 131 -4.47 -30.26 22.79
N THR A 132 -3.28 -30.43 22.22
CA THR A 132 -2.55 -31.72 22.23
C THR A 132 -1.70 -31.92 23.48
N GLU A 133 -1.47 -30.86 24.26
CA GLU A 133 -0.71 -30.89 25.51
C GLU A 133 -1.59 -31.09 26.77
N LEU A 134 -2.91 -31.21 26.58
CA LEU A 134 -3.93 -31.48 27.61
C LEU A 134 -4.46 -32.90 27.49
#